data_AF-A0A6P8P1S3-F1
#
_entry.id   AF-A0A6P8P1S3-F1
#
_cell.length_a   1.000
_cell.length_b   1.000
_cell.length_c   1.000
_cell.angle_alpha   90.00
_cell.angle_beta   90.00
_cell.angle_gamma   90.00
#
_symmetry.space_group_name_H-M   'P 1'
#
loop_
_entity.id
_entity.type
_entity.pdbx_description
1 polymer ?
#
loop_
_entity_poly.entity_id
_entity_poly.type
_entity_poly.pdbx_seq_one_letter_code
_entity_poly.pdbx_strand_id
1 'polypeptide(L)'
;MSFKMNKYLDLAKTGTSYAKHMNRLSNRIFGEVTRTTNKKSMKVVTLFSERPINKRPEIVDYYPRHVESDLLIKHLRSYGLYRDEHQDFKEEYQHLRELRGKKKWIPPPFRK
;
A
#
# COMPACT_ATOMS: atom_id res chain seq x y z
N MET A 1 -22.93 10.89 39.26
CA MET A 1 -23.33 9.50 39.51
C MET A 1 -22.09 8.62 39.43
N SER A 2 -21.71 7.98 40.54
CA SER A 2 -20.59 7.03 40.56
C SER A 2 -21.00 5.77 39.82
N PHE A 3 -20.39 5.50 38.65
CA PHE A 3 -20.55 4.23 37.96
C PHE A 3 -20.03 3.13 38.89
N LYS A 4 -20.91 2.24 39.35
CA LYS A 4 -20.48 0.98 39.98
C LYS A 4 -19.57 0.27 38.98
N MET A 5 -18.26 0.33 39.20
CA MET A 5 -17.30 -0.57 38.55
C MET A 5 -17.82 -1.98 38.76
N ASN A 6 -18.07 -2.69 37.66
CA ASN A 6 -18.59 -4.06 37.71
C ASN A 6 -17.62 -4.89 38.55
N LYS A 7 -18.05 -5.33 39.73
CA LYS A 7 -17.26 -6.16 40.67
C LYS A 7 -16.56 -7.33 39.97
N TYR A 8 -17.16 -7.85 38.90
CA TYR A 8 -16.62 -8.91 38.05
C TYR A 8 -15.37 -8.53 37.24
N LEU A 9 -15.26 -7.29 36.77
CA LEU A 9 -14.08 -6.78 36.07
C LEU A 9 -12.89 -6.64 37.03
N ASP A 10 -13.15 -6.24 38.27
CA ASP A 10 -12.11 -6.15 39.29
C ASP A 10 -11.64 -7.54 39.75
N LEU A 11 -12.56 -8.50 39.85
CA LEU A 11 -12.23 -9.90 40.11
C LEU A 11 -11.32 -10.50 39.02
N ALA A 12 -11.50 -10.14 37.74
CA ALA A 12 -10.63 -10.60 36.65
C ALA A 12 -9.18 -10.08 36.74
N LYS A 13 -8.98 -8.94 37.41
CA LYS A 13 -7.65 -8.35 37.70
C LYS A 13 -6.97 -8.97 38.92
N THR A 14 -7.71 -9.68 39.78
CA THR A 14 -7.13 -10.35 40.95
C THR A 14 -6.30 -11.57 40.55
N GLY A 15 -5.24 -11.89 41.30
CA GLY A 15 -4.38 -13.04 41.04
C GLY A 15 -4.96 -14.41 41.43
N THR A 16 -6.27 -14.49 41.71
CA THR A 16 -6.94 -15.71 42.19
C THR A 16 -6.94 -16.81 41.13
N SER A 17 -7.03 -18.09 41.55
CA SER A 17 -7.10 -19.21 40.62
C SER A 17 -8.31 -19.12 39.67
N TYR A 18 -9.46 -18.66 40.19
CA TYR A 18 -10.67 -18.46 39.42
C TYR A 18 -10.46 -17.42 38.30
N ALA A 19 -9.87 -16.26 38.63
CA ALA A 19 -9.58 -15.22 37.65
C ALA A 19 -8.66 -15.71 36.52
N LYS A 20 -7.63 -16.49 36.84
CA LYS A 20 -6.74 -17.11 35.84
C LYS A 20 -7.50 -18.06 34.91
N HIS A 21 -8.42 -18.87 35.43
CA HIS A 21 -9.25 -19.77 34.61
C HIS A 21 -10.23 -18.99 33.73
N MET A 22 -10.85 -17.94 34.25
CA MET A 22 -11.74 -17.07 33.49
C MET A 22 -11.02 -16.32 32.36
N ASN A 23 -9.84 -15.77 32.63
CA ASN A 23 -9.02 -15.12 31.59
C ASN A 23 -8.62 -16.12 30.50
N ARG A 24 -8.20 -17.34 30.87
CA ARG A 24 -7.86 -18.39 29.90
C ARG A 24 -9.07 -18.82 29.06
N LEU A 25 -10.24 -18.94 29.68
CA LEU A 25 -11.49 -19.27 28.99
C LEU A 25 -11.88 -18.17 28.00
N SER A 26 -11.88 -16.91 28.44
CA SER A 26 -12.15 -15.74 27.60
C SER A 26 -11.25 -15.72 26.37
N ASN A 27 -9.93 -15.88 26.57
CA ASN A 27 -8.97 -15.90 25.46
C ASN A 27 -9.26 -17.04 24.48
N ARG A 28 -9.76 -18.20 24.96
CA ARG A 28 -10.13 -19.31 24.09
C ARG A 28 -11.42 -19.05 23.31
N ILE A 29 -12.39 -18.38 23.91
CA ILE A 29 -13.65 -18.00 23.28
C ILE A 29 -13.40 -16.98 22.16
N PHE A 30 -12.55 -15.98 22.41
CA PHE A 30 -12.27 -14.90 21.46
C PHE A 30 -11.06 -15.15 20.55
N GLY A 31 -10.41 -16.31 20.64
CA GLY A 31 -9.28 -16.68 19.78
C GLY A 31 -7.97 -15.95 20.10
N GLU A 32 -7.84 -15.39 21.29
CA GLU A 32 -6.61 -14.75 21.78
C GLU A 32 -5.61 -15.79 22.33
N VAL A 33 -4.45 -15.32 22.78
CA VAL A 33 -3.38 -16.17 23.29
C VAL A 33 -3.78 -16.80 24.63
N THR A 34 -3.91 -18.13 24.67
CA THR A 34 -4.35 -18.87 25.88
C THR A 34 -3.22 -19.33 26.79
N ARG A 35 -2.02 -19.56 26.24
CA ARG A 35 -0.83 -19.94 26.99
C ARG A 35 -0.12 -18.69 27.48
N THR A 36 0.40 -18.73 28.70
CA THR A 36 1.25 -17.64 29.22
C THR A 36 2.52 -17.55 28.38
N THR A 37 2.62 -16.53 27.54
CA THR A 37 3.75 -16.27 26.65
C THR A 37 4.62 -15.14 27.19
N ASN A 38 5.91 -15.15 26.85
CA ASN A 38 6.80 -14.04 27.17
C ASN A 38 6.43 -12.80 26.34
N LYS A 39 6.66 -11.59 26.88
CA LYS A 39 6.49 -10.32 26.17
C LYS A 39 7.22 -10.28 24.83
N LYS A 40 8.41 -10.91 24.73
CA LYS A 40 9.15 -11.02 23.47
C LYS A 40 8.41 -11.85 22.41
N SER A 41 7.77 -12.94 22.82
CA SER A 41 7.02 -13.84 21.92
C SER A 41 5.72 -13.20 21.43
N MET A 42 5.11 -12.30 22.21
CA MET A 42 3.92 -11.55 21.80
C MET A 42 4.17 -10.66 20.57
N LYS A 43 5.43 -10.27 20.29
CA LYS A 43 5.78 -9.55 19.06
C LYS A 43 5.33 -10.29 17.79
N VAL A 44 5.40 -11.61 17.80
CA VAL A 44 5.00 -12.43 16.64
C VAL A 44 3.50 -12.32 16.41
N VAL A 45 2.71 -12.36 17.49
CA VAL A 45 1.25 -12.18 17.41
C VAL A 45 0.91 -10.82 16.82
N THR A 46 1.56 -9.74 17.29
CA THR A 46 1.34 -8.38 16.77
C THR A 46 1.76 -8.25 15.30
N LEU A 47 2.89 -8.83 14.92
CA LEU A 47 3.41 -8.79 13.56
C LEU A 47 2.48 -9.48 12.56
N PHE A 48 1.80 -10.56 12.97
CA PHE A 48 0.83 -11.26 12.13
C PHE A 48 -0.59 -10.73 12.25
N SER A 49 -0.94 -10.02 13.33
CA SER A 49 -2.23 -9.32 13.42
C SER A 49 -2.29 -8.08 12.53
N GLU A 50 -1.14 -7.45 12.26
CA GLU A 50 -1.05 -6.28 11.40
C GLU A 50 -0.72 -6.64 9.96
N ARG A 51 -1.12 -5.77 9.01
CA ARG A 51 -0.66 -5.88 7.62
C ARG A 51 0.83 -5.54 7.55
N PRO A 52 1.66 -6.39 6.92
CA PRO A 52 3.09 -6.15 6.81
C PRO A 52 3.33 -4.90 5.96
N ILE A 53 4.39 -4.17 6.30
CA ILE A 53 4.73 -2.85 5.75
C ILE A 53 4.74 -2.86 4.22
N ASN A 54 5.38 -3.87 3.62
CA ASN A 54 5.50 -4.04 2.17
C ASN A 54 4.19 -4.36 1.43
N LYS A 55 3.09 -4.61 2.14
CA LYS A 55 1.75 -4.83 1.56
C LYS A 55 0.78 -3.69 1.90
N ARG A 56 1.25 -2.63 2.56
CA ARG A 56 0.42 -1.47 2.86
C ARG A 56 0.22 -0.69 1.55
N PRO A 57 -1.02 -0.29 1.21
CA PRO A 57 -1.31 0.40 -0.05
C PRO A 57 -0.55 1.73 -0.14
N GLU A 58 -0.38 2.42 0.99
CA GLU A 58 0.41 3.65 1.10
C GLU A 58 1.86 3.50 0.61
N ILE A 59 2.41 2.29 0.67
CA ILE A 59 3.80 1.99 0.29
C ILE A 59 3.85 1.38 -1.11
N VAL A 60 2.97 0.42 -1.41
CA VAL A 60 2.95 -0.28 -2.70
C VAL A 60 2.46 0.65 -3.81
N ASP A 61 1.40 1.40 -3.55
CA ASP A 61 0.73 2.26 -4.54
C ASP A 61 1.21 3.72 -4.42
N TYR A 62 2.44 3.91 -3.95
CA TYR A 62 3.01 5.24 -3.71
C TYR A 62 3.06 6.09 -5.00
N TYR A 63 3.45 5.48 -6.12
CA TYR A 63 3.41 6.13 -7.42
C TYR A 63 2.17 5.70 -8.21
N PRO A 64 1.48 6.64 -8.89
CA PRO A 64 0.39 6.28 -9.77
C PRO A 64 0.89 5.48 -10.99
N ARG A 65 -0.04 4.77 -11.64
CA ARG A 65 0.20 3.96 -12.85
C ARG A 65 0.38 4.85 -14.09
N HIS A 66 1.46 5.64 -14.12
CA HIS A 66 1.74 6.63 -15.15
C HIS A 66 1.86 6.05 -16.56
N VAL A 67 2.35 4.82 -16.71
CA VAL A 67 2.45 4.14 -18.02
C VAL A 67 1.07 3.94 -18.65
N GLU A 68 0.08 3.53 -17.87
CA GLU A 68 -1.28 3.32 -18.37
C GLU A 68 -1.98 4.64 -18.67
N SER A 69 -1.77 5.64 -17.82
CA SER A 69 -2.28 6.99 -18.08
C SER A 69 -1.68 7.56 -19.37
N ASP A 70 -0.36 7.46 -19.55
CA ASP A 70 0.33 7.93 -20.76
C ASP A 70 -0.15 7.20 -22.02
N LEU A 71 -0.30 5.87 -21.94
CA LEU A 71 -0.86 5.10 -23.04
C LEU A 71 -2.30 5.52 -23.34
N LEU A 72 -3.16 5.66 -22.33
CA LEU A 72 -4.54 6.10 -22.52
C LEU A 72 -4.60 7.44 -23.26
N ILE A 73 -3.84 8.44 -22.81
CA ILE A 73 -3.81 9.77 -23.41
C ILE A 73 -3.28 9.72 -24.86
N LYS A 74 -2.26 8.91 -25.13
CA LYS A 74 -1.75 8.69 -26.50
C LYS A 74 -2.82 8.10 -27.43
N HIS A 75 -3.59 7.12 -26.96
CA HIS A 75 -4.68 6.55 -27.75
C HIS A 75 -5.78 7.59 -28.00
N LEU A 76 -6.19 8.35 -26.97
CA LEU A 76 -7.17 9.42 -27.14
C LEU A 76 -6.71 10.49 -28.13
N ARG A 77 -5.42 10.84 -28.14
CA ARG A 77 -4.82 11.73 -29.15
C ARG A 77 -4.91 11.12 -30.55
N SER A 78 -4.57 9.84 -30.69
CA SER A 78 -4.65 9.14 -31.99
C SER A 78 -6.07 9.05 -32.55
N TYR A 79 -7.08 9.00 -31.67
CA TYR A 79 -8.49 9.04 -32.05
C TYR A 79 -9.02 10.45 -32.31
N GLY A 80 -8.23 11.49 -32.07
CA GLY A 80 -8.68 12.89 -32.17
C GLY A 80 -9.61 13.34 -31.03
N LEU A 81 -9.74 12.55 -29.98
CA LEU A 81 -10.58 12.86 -28.81
C LEU A 81 -9.86 13.76 -27.79
N TYR A 82 -8.53 13.77 -27.83
CA TYR A 82 -7.69 14.58 -26.96
C TYR A 82 -6.64 15.34 -27.76
N ARG A 83 -6.39 16.59 -27.38
CA ARG A 83 -5.31 17.40 -27.97
C ARG A 83 -4.19 17.57 -26.95
N ASP A 84 -3.02 17.04 -27.27
CA ASP A 84 -1.80 17.15 -26.46
C ASP A 84 -0.88 18.23 -27.03
N GLU A 85 -1.04 19.47 -26.57
CA GLU A 85 -0.26 20.63 -27.06
C GLU A 85 1.24 20.47 -26.82
N HIS A 86 1.63 19.79 -25.74
CA HIS A 86 3.02 19.57 -25.41
C HIS A 86 3.67 18.58 -26.37
N GLN A 87 2.94 17.53 -26.73
CA GLN A 87 3.41 16.57 -27.73
C GLN A 87 3.41 17.18 -29.15
N ASP A 88 2.41 17.99 -29.49
CA ASP A 88 2.38 18.75 -30.76
C ASP A 88 3.62 19.67 -30.89
N PHE A 89 3.97 20.39 -29.83
CA PHE A 89 5.16 21.24 -29.81
C PHE A 89 6.47 20.46 -30.01
N LYS A 90 6.59 19.29 -29.37
CA LYS A 90 7.77 18.42 -29.52
C LYS A 90 7.92 17.91 -30.95
N GLU A 91 6.82 17.54 -31.60
CA GLU A 91 6.81 17.04 -32.97
C GLU A 91 7.18 18.14 -33.96
N GLU A 92 6.62 19.34 -33.81
CA GLU A 92 6.98 20.50 -34.63
C GLU A 92 8.46 20.87 -34.46
N TYR A 93 8.95 20.89 -33.21
CA TYR A 93 10.36 21.17 -32.95
C TYR A 93 11.28 20.12 -33.58
N GLN A 94 10.89 18.85 -33.54
CA GLN A 94 11.63 17.76 -34.16
C GLN A 94 11.64 17.90 -35.70
N HIS A 95 10.50 18.27 -36.30
CA HIS A 95 10.40 18.56 -37.72
C HIS A 95 11.35 19.68 -38.15
N LEU A 96 11.39 20.80 -37.41
CA LEU A 96 12.30 21.90 -37.67
C LEU A 96 13.79 21.51 -37.53
N ARG A 97 14.12 20.60 -36.61
CA ARG A 97 15.50 20.09 -36.49
C ARG A 97 15.91 19.26 -37.69
N GLU A 98 15.00 18.47 -38.24
CA GLU A 98 15.23 17.66 -39.43
C GLU A 98 15.45 18.54 -40.66
N LEU A 99 14.64 19.60 -40.82
CA LEU A 99 14.84 20.60 -41.87
C LEU A 99 16.21 21.30 -41.78
N ARG A 100 16.73 21.49 -40.57
CA ARG A 100 18.08 22.02 -40.31
C ARG A 100 19.20 20.99 -40.51
N GLY A 101 18.87 19.77 -40.95
CA GLY A 101 19.82 18.65 -41.09
C GLY A 101 20.26 18.03 -39.77
N LYS A 102 19.73 18.48 -38.63
CA LYS A 102 20.06 17.97 -37.29
C LYS A 102 19.20 16.75 -36.93
N LYS A 103 19.16 15.77 -37.84
CA LYS A 103 18.41 14.54 -37.65
C LYS A 103 18.94 13.76 -36.44
N LYS A 104 18.04 13.04 -35.76
CA LYS A 104 18.41 12.16 -34.66
C LYS A 104 19.40 11.11 -35.18
N TRP A 105 20.51 10.94 -34.49
CA TRP A 105 21.46 9.88 -34.82
C TRP A 105 20.81 8.51 -34.56
N ILE A 106 20.96 7.60 -35.52
CA ILE A 106 20.43 6.23 -35.46
C ILE A 106 21.63 5.27 -35.34
N PRO A 107 21.61 4.34 -34.36
CA PRO A 107 22.70 3.37 -34.21
C PRO A 107 22.82 2.48 -35.46
N PRO A 108 24.05 2.07 -35.87
CA PRO A 108 24.27 1.24 -37.05
C PRO A 108 23.32 0.04 -37.23
N PRO A 109 23.02 -0.79 -36.20
CA PRO A 109 22.13 -1.94 -36.37
C PRO A 109 20.67 -1.58 -36.70
N PHE A 110 20.27 -0.32 -36.51
CA PHE A 110 18.91 0.18 -36.77
C PHE A 110 18.85 1.16 -37.95
N ARG A 111 19.96 1.38 -38.66
CA ARG A 111 19.96 2.11 -39.93
C ARG A 111 19.35 1.17 -40.98
N LYS A 112 18.12 1.44 -41.38
CA LYS A 112 17.55 0.83 -42.59
C LYS A 112 18.22 1.41 -43.82
#